data_AF-A0A7C9GSR2-F1
#
_entry.id   AF-A0A7C9GSR2-F1
#
_cell.length_a   1.000
_cell.length_b   1.000
_cell.length_c   1.000
_cell.angle_alpha   90.00
_cell.angle_beta   90.00
_cell.angle_gamma   90.00
#
_symmetry.space_group_name_H-M   'P 1'
#
loop_
_entity.id
_entity.type
_entity.pdbx_description
1 polymer ?
#
loop_
_entity_poly.entity_id
_entity_poly.type
_entity_poly.pdbx_seq_one_letter_code
_entity_poly.pdbx_strand_id
1 'polypeptide(L)'
;MPRWPAVVAAARACVGTRFRPQGRVAGRGLDCVGVVLIAAAAAGIAVTAPAYRLGGDLPDVAALLARHGCCPVKPSLPGDVMLFAPASRQRHFGIVTPAGMVQAHAGIGRVVEGPMDPAWTVIGAWRLPGVR
;
A
#
# COMPACT_ATOMS: atom_id res chain seq x y z
N MET A 1 -16.29 9.31 -10.34
CA MET A 1 -15.42 8.11 -10.24
C MET A 1 -14.01 8.58 -9.94
N PRO A 2 -13.37 8.08 -8.88
CA PRO A 2 -11.99 8.47 -8.55
C PRO A 2 -11.04 7.94 -9.63
N ARG A 3 -10.17 8.81 -10.13
CA ARG A 3 -9.15 8.44 -11.11
C ARG A 3 -7.85 8.09 -10.37
N TRP A 4 -7.01 7.23 -10.93
CA TRP A 4 -5.73 6.85 -10.32
C TRP A 4 -4.85 8.03 -9.82
N PRO A 5 -4.88 9.25 -10.42
CA PRO A 5 -4.09 10.36 -9.91
C PRO A 5 -4.47 10.77 -8.48
N ALA A 6 -5.74 10.63 -8.08
CA ALA A 6 -6.18 10.96 -6.72
C ALA A 6 -5.60 9.99 -5.69
N VAL A 7 -5.57 8.70 -6.02
CA VAL A 7 -4.96 7.65 -5.19
C VAL A 7 -3.46 7.88 -5.02
N VAL A 8 -2.77 8.15 -6.12
CA VAL A 8 -1.33 8.46 -6.10
C VAL A 8 -1.04 9.76 -5.34
N ALA A 9 -1.84 10.81 -5.53
CA ALA A 9 -1.69 12.07 -4.81
C ALA A 9 -1.87 11.89 -3.30
N ALA A 10 -2.86 11.12 -2.87
CA ALA A 10 -3.09 10.82 -1.45
C ALA A 10 -1.93 10.01 -0.85
N ALA A 11 -1.41 9.02 -1.58
CA ALA A 11 -0.21 8.30 -1.16
C ALA A 11 0.99 9.25 -1.04
N ARG A 12 1.24 10.11 -2.04
CA ARG A 12 2.33 11.08 -2.04
C ARG A 12 2.24 12.09 -0.90
N ALA A 13 1.03 12.52 -0.52
CA ALA A 13 0.82 13.38 0.63
C ALA A 13 1.29 12.75 1.96
N CYS A 14 1.49 11.42 2.00
CA CYS A 14 2.05 10.74 3.16
C CYS A 14 3.58 10.77 3.22
N VAL A 15 4.29 11.07 2.12
CA VAL A 15 5.76 11.06 2.03
C VAL A 15 6.36 11.96 3.11
N GLY A 16 7.39 11.46 3.79
CA GLY A 16 8.01 12.13 4.94
C GLY A 16 7.38 11.78 6.29
N THR A 17 6.15 11.23 6.33
CA THR A 17 5.54 10.77 7.59
C THR A 17 6.40 9.70 8.24
N ARG A 18 6.69 9.83 9.54
CA ARG A 18 7.50 8.85 10.28
C ARG A 18 6.89 7.45 10.21
N PHE A 19 7.74 6.44 10.15
CA PHE A 19 7.32 5.06 10.26
C PHE A 19 6.86 4.79 11.69
N ARG A 20 5.66 4.23 11.85
CA ARG A 20 5.15 3.75 13.13
C ARG A 20 4.36 2.47 12.89
N PRO A 21 4.73 1.35 13.54
CA PRO A 21 3.95 0.13 13.50
C PRO A 21 2.47 0.40 13.80
N GLN A 22 1.59 -0.05 12.89
CA GLN A 22 0.14 0.14 12.99
C GLN A 22 -0.29 1.62 13.01
N GLY A 23 0.57 2.53 12.57
CA GLY A 23 0.26 3.95 12.44
C GLY A 23 -0.79 4.22 11.37
N ARG A 24 -1.69 5.18 11.63
CA ARG A 24 -2.85 5.51 10.77
C ARG A 24 -3.00 7.01 10.48
N VAL A 25 -2.04 7.84 10.89
CA VAL A 25 -2.19 9.30 10.83
C VAL A 25 -1.02 9.91 10.05
N ALA A 26 -1.31 10.43 8.85
CA ALA A 26 -0.36 11.20 8.06
C ALA A 26 0.23 12.36 8.88
N GLY A 27 1.53 12.63 8.69
CA GLY A 27 2.28 13.63 9.46
C GLY A 27 2.64 13.19 10.89
N ARG A 28 2.02 12.16 11.48
CA ARG A 28 2.35 11.65 12.82
C ARG A 28 3.04 10.30 12.81
N GLY A 29 2.48 9.33 12.08
CA GLY A 29 2.99 7.97 12.06
C GLY A 29 2.17 7.04 11.17
N LEU A 30 2.84 6.35 10.25
CA LEU A 30 2.23 5.39 9.33
C LEU A 30 3.09 4.11 9.20
N ASP A 31 2.44 2.99 8.92
CA ASP A 31 3.08 1.82 8.33
C ASP A 31 2.58 1.59 6.89
N CYS A 32 3.03 0.50 6.26
CA CYS A 32 2.73 0.24 4.85
C CYS A 32 1.22 0.08 4.61
N VAL A 33 0.49 -0.53 5.55
CA VAL A 33 -0.98 -0.64 5.49
C VAL A 33 -1.63 0.73 5.67
N GLY A 34 -1.14 1.55 6.60
CA GLY A 34 -1.64 2.92 6.80
C GLY A 34 -1.58 3.77 5.53
N VAL A 35 -0.50 3.65 4.74
CA VAL A 35 -0.38 4.32 3.43
C VAL A 35 -1.46 3.82 2.46
N VAL A 36 -1.67 2.50 2.38
CA VAL A 36 -2.71 1.91 1.52
C VAL A 36 -4.11 2.37 1.93
N LEU A 37 -4.40 2.44 3.23
CA LEU A 37 -5.71 2.90 3.73
C LEU A 37 -6.00 4.35 3.35
N ILE A 38 -5.00 5.25 3.46
CA ILE A 38 -5.16 6.65 3.05
C ILE A 38 -5.38 6.76 1.53
N ALA A 39 -4.63 6.00 0.75
CA ALA A 39 -4.79 5.98 -0.71
C ALA A 39 -6.16 5.41 -1.13
N ALA A 40 -6.62 4.34 -0.47
CA ALA A 40 -7.93 3.74 -0.70
C ALA A 40 -9.08 4.69 -0.33
N ALA A 41 -8.95 5.45 0.77
CA ALA A 41 -9.92 6.46 1.15
C ALA A 41 -10.08 7.55 0.07
N ALA A 42 -9.01 7.92 -0.64
CA ALA A 42 -9.08 8.84 -1.78
C ALA A 42 -9.79 8.24 -3.01
N ALA A 43 -9.89 6.90 -3.08
CA ALA A 43 -10.76 6.19 -4.02
C ALA A 43 -12.21 6.04 -3.52
N GLY A 44 -12.57 6.63 -2.37
CA GLY A 44 -13.89 6.48 -1.75
C GLY A 44 -14.08 5.13 -1.05
N ILE A 45 -12.99 4.39 -0.79
CA ILE A 45 -13.04 3.07 -0.17
C ILE A 45 -12.64 3.21 1.29
N ALA A 46 -13.63 3.07 2.18
CA ALA A 46 -13.38 2.98 3.62
C ALA A 46 -13.08 1.53 4.00
N VAL A 47 -11.81 1.24 4.29
CA VAL A 47 -11.36 -0.07 4.77
C VAL A 47 -10.84 0.07 6.20
N THR A 48 -11.23 -0.86 7.06
CA THR A 48 -10.56 -1.06 8.35
C THR A 48 -9.67 -2.28 8.20
N ALA A 49 -8.36 -2.11 8.38
CA ALA A 49 -7.45 -3.24 8.38
C ALA A 49 -7.76 -4.16 9.58
N PRO A 50 -7.80 -5.49 9.39
CA PRO A 50 -7.93 -6.42 10.51
C PRO A 50 -6.72 -6.29 11.45
N ALA A 51 -6.79 -6.88 12.64
CA ALA A 51 -5.61 -6.98 13.50
C ALA A 51 -4.51 -7.79 12.78
N TYR A 52 -3.30 -7.24 12.71
CA TYR A 52 -2.13 -7.90 12.12
C TYR A 52 -0.86 -7.55 12.90
N ARG A 53 0.17 -8.39 12.74
CA ARG A 53 1.53 -8.12 13.21
C ARG A 53 2.41 -7.76 12.03
N LEU A 54 3.16 -6.66 12.13
CA LEU A 54 4.18 -6.33 11.14
C LEU A 54 5.32 -7.35 11.22
N GLY A 55 5.80 -7.79 10.06
CA GLY A 55 6.87 -8.80 9.96
C GLY A 55 6.41 -10.25 10.21
N GLY A 56 5.11 -10.49 10.37
CA GLY A 56 4.51 -11.83 10.40
C GLY A 56 3.64 -12.11 9.18
N ASP A 57 3.04 -13.30 9.16
CA ASP A 57 2.03 -13.62 8.15
C ASP A 57 0.83 -12.68 8.32
N LEU A 58 0.54 -11.92 7.27
CA LEU A 58 -0.74 -11.25 7.14
C LEU A 58 -1.82 -12.31 6.92
N PRO A 59 -3.06 -12.09 7.38
CA PRO A 59 -4.23 -12.83 6.89
C PRO A 59 -4.21 -12.85 5.36
N ASP A 60 -4.82 -13.87 4.73
CA ASP A 60 -4.88 -13.99 3.27
C ASP A 60 -5.23 -12.64 2.62
N VAL A 61 -4.19 -12.00 2.08
CA VAL A 61 -4.25 -10.64 1.59
C VAL A 61 -5.14 -10.57 0.35
N ALA A 62 -5.11 -11.62 -0.48
CA ALA A 62 -5.96 -11.70 -1.65
C ALA A 62 -7.44 -11.77 -1.23
N ALA A 63 -7.77 -12.61 -0.24
CA ALA A 63 -9.12 -12.68 0.31
C ALA A 63 -9.55 -11.35 0.95
N LEU A 64 -8.67 -10.69 1.70
CA LEU A 64 -8.97 -9.39 2.31
C LEU A 64 -9.26 -8.33 1.24
N LEU A 65 -8.40 -8.20 0.23
CA LEU A 65 -8.56 -7.23 -0.86
C LEU A 65 -9.81 -7.54 -1.70
N ALA A 66 -10.08 -8.82 -1.99
CA ALA A 66 -11.28 -9.24 -2.71
C ALA A 66 -12.58 -8.87 -1.96
N ARG A 67 -12.61 -9.02 -0.63
CA ARG A 67 -13.76 -8.58 0.21
C ARG A 67 -14.05 -7.09 0.12
N HIS A 68 -13.05 -6.29 -0.27
CA HIS A 68 -13.20 -4.86 -0.51
C HIS A 68 -13.37 -4.51 -2.00
N GLY A 69 -13.68 -5.50 -2.84
CA GLY A 69 -13.94 -5.31 -4.27
C GLY A 69 -12.69 -5.00 -5.10
N CYS A 70 -11.50 -5.23 -4.56
CA CYS A 70 -10.25 -5.05 -5.30
C CYS A 70 -10.05 -6.24 -6.25
N CYS A 71 -9.69 -5.95 -7.50
CA CYS A 71 -9.49 -6.97 -8.52
C CYS A 71 -7.99 -7.23 -8.71
N PRO A 72 -7.54 -8.50 -8.78
CA PRO A 72 -6.15 -8.80 -9.11
C PRO A 72 -5.82 -8.30 -10.53
N VAL A 73 -4.61 -7.78 -10.72
CA VAL A 73 -4.14 -7.23 -12.00
C VAL A 73 -2.72 -7.63 -12.35
N LYS A 74 -2.46 -7.78 -13.64
CA LYS A 74 -1.13 -7.98 -14.22
C LYS A 74 -1.15 -7.50 -15.69
N PRO A 75 -0.38 -6.47 -16.08
CA PRO A 75 0.53 -5.68 -15.27
C PRO A 75 -0.22 -4.75 -14.29
N SER A 76 0.47 -4.30 -13.24
CA SER A 76 0.01 -3.21 -12.38
C SER A 76 0.22 -1.86 -13.06
N LEU A 77 -0.64 -0.90 -12.76
CA LEU A 77 -0.60 0.48 -13.21
C LEU A 77 -0.55 1.44 -12.01
N PRO A 78 -0.20 2.72 -12.21
CA PRO A 78 -0.30 3.73 -11.16
C PRO A 78 -1.66 3.70 -10.44
N GLY A 79 -1.63 3.82 -9.11
CA GLY A 79 -2.82 3.74 -8.26
C GLY A 79 -3.19 2.32 -7.81
N ASP A 80 -2.58 1.27 -8.37
CA ASP A 80 -2.77 -0.09 -7.87
C ASP A 80 -2.03 -0.32 -6.55
N VAL A 81 -2.55 -1.23 -5.73
CA VAL A 81 -1.90 -1.72 -4.52
C VAL A 81 -1.00 -2.91 -4.90
N MET A 82 0.25 -2.91 -4.48
CA MET A 82 1.17 -4.03 -4.69
C MET A 82 1.64 -4.63 -3.38
N LEU A 83 1.75 -5.95 -3.34
CA LEU A 83 2.27 -6.74 -2.22
C LEU A 83 3.61 -7.38 -2.59
N PHE A 84 4.57 -7.23 -1.69
CA PHE A 84 5.90 -7.80 -1.80
C PHE A 84 6.22 -8.69 -0.59
N ALA A 85 7.18 -9.60 -0.80
CA ALA A 85 7.92 -10.29 0.25
C ALA A 85 9.38 -9.82 0.26
N PRO A 86 9.76 -8.90 1.16
CA PRO A 86 11.17 -8.52 1.36
C PRO A 86 12.04 -9.66 1.90
N ALA A 87 11.44 -10.58 2.66
CA ALA A 87 12.07 -11.78 3.20
C ALA A 87 11.00 -12.85 3.47
N SER A 88 11.43 -14.08 3.79
CA SER A 88 10.52 -15.16 4.19
C SER A 88 9.61 -14.70 5.34
N ARG A 89 8.28 -14.92 5.18
CA ARG A 89 7.21 -14.47 6.10
C ARG A 89 7.05 -12.96 6.30
N GLN A 90 7.83 -12.13 5.62
CA GLN A 90 7.58 -10.69 5.62
C GLN A 90 6.64 -10.32 4.49
N ARG A 91 5.80 -9.33 4.75
CA ARG A 91 4.84 -8.78 3.81
C ARG A 91 4.93 -7.27 3.85
N HIS A 92 4.93 -6.67 2.66
CA HIS A 92 5.08 -5.24 2.52
C HIS A 92 4.20 -4.71 1.40
N PHE A 93 3.46 -3.63 1.68
CA PHE A 93 2.57 -3.00 0.71
C PHE A 93 3.11 -1.68 0.19
N GLY A 94 2.76 -1.36 -1.04
CA GLY A 94 2.95 -0.04 -1.62
C GLY A 94 1.82 0.34 -2.56
N ILE A 95 1.73 1.63 -2.86
CA ILE A 95 0.91 2.17 -3.95
C ILE A 95 1.80 2.42 -5.14
N VAL A 96 1.46 1.83 -6.28
CA VAL A 96 2.21 2.00 -7.53
C VAL A 96 2.10 3.45 -8.00
N THR A 97 3.22 4.04 -8.39
CA THR A 97 3.28 5.39 -8.98
C THR A 97 4.10 5.35 -10.27
N PRO A 98 4.04 6.40 -11.10
CA PRO A 98 4.92 6.50 -12.27
C PRO A 98 6.43 6.46 -11.93
N ALA A 99 6.81 6.76 -10.67
CA ALA A 99 8.19 6.74 -10.20
C ALA A 99 8.60 5.41 -9.54
N GLY A 100 7.68 4.43 -9.45
CA GLY A 100 7.87 3.18 -8.73
C GLY A 100 6.74 2.94 -7.75
N MET A 101 6.96 3.26 -6.46
CA MET A 101 5.95 3.11 -5.42
C MET A 101 6.09 4.10 -4.28
N VAL A 102 4.98 4.42 -3.62
CA VAL A 102 4.97 5.04 -2.29
C VAL A 102 4.78 3.95 -1.23
N GLN A 103 5.62 3.97 -0.20
CA GLN A 103 5.58 3.01 0.90
C GLN A 103 6.11 3.57 2.22
N ALA A 104 5.66 3.01 3.34
CA ALA A 104 6.27 3.26 4.65
C ALA A 104 7.41 2.26 4.90
N HIS A 105 8.65 2.74 4.82
CA HIS A 105 9.83 1.90 4.90
C HIS A 105 10.36 1.84 6.33
N ALA A 106 10.34 0.66 6.95
CA ALA A 106 10.80 0.49 8.33
C ALA A 106 12.30 0.84 8.50
N GLY A 107 13.17 0.35 7.61
CA GLY A 107 14.61 0.64 7.64
C GLY A 107 14.97 2.13 7.44
N ILE A 108 14.23 2.87 6.61
CA ILE A 108 14.44 4.32 6.40
C ILE A 108 13.73 5.14 7.50
N GLY A 109 12.74 4.56 8.18
CA GLY A 109 12.02 5.18 9.30
C GLY A 109 10.94 6.18 8.89
N ARG A 110 10.50 6.20 7.62
CA ARG A 110 9.44 7.09 7.11
C ARG A 110 8.79 6.58 5.83
N VAL A 111 7.73 7.25 5.41
CA VAL A 111 7.13 7.09 4.09
C VAL A 111 8.02 7.72 3.02
N VAL A 112 8.28 6.97 1.95
CA VAL A 112 9.12 7.37 0.82
C VAL A 112 8.41 7.07 -0.50
N GLU A 113 8.78 7.80 -1.55
CA GLU A 113 8.50 7.43 -2.94
C GLU A 113 9.83 7.07 -3.61
N GLY A 114 9.86 5.97 -4.36
CA GLY A 114 11.07 5.54 -5.06
C GLY A 114 10.87 4.27 -5.87
N PRO A 115 11.93 3.77 -6.52
CA PRO A 115 11.88 2.51 -7.25
C PRO A 115 11.48 1.36 -6.31
N MET A 116 10.83 0.35 -6.88
CA MET A 116 10.62 -0.91 -6.19
C MET A 116 11.99 -1.57 -5.97
N ASP A 117 12.21 -2.14 -4.78
CA ASP A 117 13.45 -2.86 -4.50
C ASP A 117 13.48 -4.14 -5.36
N PRO A 118 14.45 -4.30 -6.27
CA PRO A 118 14.51 -5.45 -7.17
C PRO A 118 14.77 -6.77 -6.43
N ALA A 119 15.24 -6.73 -5.18
CA ALA A 119 15.42 -7.92 -4.36
C ALA A 119 14.09 -8.43 -3.77
N TRP A 120 13.03 -7.62 -3.76
CA TRP A 120 11.76 -8.00 -3.16
C TRP A 120 10.92 -8.83 -4.14
N THR A 121 10.45 -9.98 -3.69
CA THR A 121 9.58 -10.82 -4.52
C THR A 121 8.19 -10.21 -4.59
N VAL A 122 7.68 -9.98 -5.79
CA VAL A 122 6.28 -9.55 -6.00
C VAL A 122 5.35 -10.73 -5.75
N ILE A 123 4.41 -10.58 -4.82
CA ILE A 123 3.38 -11.59 -4.53
C ILE A 123 2.13 -11.34 -5.39
N GLY A 124 1.75 -10.08 -5.57
CA GLY A 124 0.55 -9.73 -6.33
C GLY A 124 0.29 -8.23 -6.38
N ALA A 125 -0.63 -7.84 -7.25
CA ALA A 125 -1.12 -6.48 -7.37
C ALA A 125 -2.64 -6.47 -7.55
N TRP A 126 -3.30 -5.43 -7.05
CA TRP A 126 -4.74 -5.28 -7.10
C TRP A 126 -5.14 -3.84 -7.44
N ARG A 127 -6.15 -3.74 -8.30
CA ARG A 127 -6.81 -2.48 -8.62
C ARG A 127 -7.94 -2.22 -7.64
N LEU A 128 -7.95 -1.02 -7.08
CA LEU A 128 -9.02 -0.53 -6.22
C LEU A 128 -10.31 -0.34 -7.05
N PRO A 129 -11.49 -0.72 -6.54
CA PRO A 129 -12.75 -0.56 -7.27
C PRO A 129 -13.00 0.90 -7.68
N GLY A 130 -13.48 1.08 -8.91
CA GLY A 130 -13.79 2.39 -9.46
C GLY A 130 -12.58 3.22 -9.93
N VAL A 131 -11.35 2.78 -9.63
CA VAL A 131 -10.12 3.39 -10.15
C VAL A 131 -9.92 2.95 -11.60
N ARG A 132 -9.81 3.93 -12.50
CA ARG A 132 -9.49 3.78 -13.92
C ARG A 132 -8.28 4.63 -14.26
#